data_AF-A0A316LTJ9-F1
#
_entry.id   AF-A0A316LTJ9-F1
#
_cell.length_a   1.000
_cell.length_b   1.000
_cell.length_c   1.000
_cell.angle_alpha   90.00
_cell.angle_beta   90.00
_cell.angle_gamma   90.00
#
_symmetry.space_group_name_H-M   'P 1'
#
loop_
_entity.id
_entity.type
_entity.pdbx_description
1 polymer ?
#
loop_
_entity_poly.entity_id
_entity_poly.type
_entity_poly.pdbx_seq_one_letter_code
_entity_poly.pdbx_strand_id
1 'polypeptide(L)'
;MKQLEESHIFMCCTKLREQAFTPIPAGYRLRCCRPEELLIWKDFPFDTPEQAEEHRPFMDAYFSQTYGEQQELFYRSCLFLCDEQDRPLCTGFLWKNYGKYTTLHWLKTKKEAEGRGLGRALLSAIFRQVGAKDYPLYLHTHAGCERAMHLYTDFGFRILTEPEQIDGRPNQWQQALIYLQNKMPPAYFAALEFTVSDEESR
;
A
#
# COMPACT_ATOMS: atom_id res chain seq x y z
N MET A 1 -4.00 6.50 22.75
CA MET A 1 -3.53 7.06 21.46
C MET A 1 -2.75 6.03 20.64
N LYS A 2 -1.69 5.39 21.17
CA LYS A 2 -0.93 4.35 20.43
C LYS A 2 -1.79 3.19 19.89
N GLN A 3 -2.73 2.69 20.68
CA GLN A 3 -3.68 1.65 20.24
C GLN A 3 -4.59 2.08 19.08
N LEU A 4 -4.90 3.38 18.96
CA LEU A 4 -5.72 3.89 17.85
C LEU A 4 -4.90 4.08 16.57
N GLU A 5 -3.59 4.35 16.69
CA GLU A 5 -2.66 4.45 15.58
C GLU A 5 -2.53 3.13 14.80
N GLU A 6 -2.58 2.02 15.54
CA GLU A 6 -2.49 0.65 15.02
C GLU A 6 -3.85 0.12 14.53
N SER A 7 -4.91 0.94 14.53
CA SER A 7 -6.23 0.50 14.07
C SER A 7 -6.21 0.12 12.59
N HIS A 8 -6.71 -1.08 12.29
CA HIS A 8 -6.77 -1.64 10.94
C HIS A 8 -7.85 -0.94 10.10
N ILE A 9 -7.50 -0.50 8.90
CA ILE A 9 -8.39 0.16 7.95
C ILE A 9 -8.26 -0.52 6.59
N PHE A 10 -9.39 -0.76 5.95
CA PHE A 10 -9.44 -1.26 4.59
C PHE A 10 -10.02 -0.19 3.70
N MET A 11 -9.48 -0.06 2.49
CA MET A 11 -10.01 0.87 1.49
C MET A 11 -10.25 0.16 0.16
N CYS A 12 -11.25 0.65 -0.58
CA CYS A 12 -11.65 0.13 -1.88
C CYS A 12 -11.69 1.27 -2.91
N CYS A 13 -11.21 0.99 -4.12
CA CYS A 13 -11.31 1.86 -5.28
C CYS A 13 -11.94 1.09 -6.44
N THR A 14 -13.12 1.54 -6.89
CA THR A 14 -13.82 0.99 -8.07
C THR A 14 -13.51 1.77 -9.35
N LYS A 15 -12.95 2.97 -9.22
CA LYS A 15 -12.52 3.82 -10.34
C LYS A 15 -11.42 4.77 -9.89
N LEU A 16 -10.27 4.67 -10.55
CA LEU A 16 -9.12 5.53 -10.25
C LEU A 16 -9.37 6.97 -10.73
N ARG A 17 -8.90 7.94 -9.94
CA ARG A 17 -8.92 9.37 -10.25
C ARG A 17 -7.64 9.76 -10.99
N GLU A 18 -7.68 9.75 -12.31
CA GLU A 18 -6.49 10.01 -13.15
C GLU A 18 -5.85 11.39 -12.90
N GLN A 19 -6.62 12.37 -12.41
CA GLN A 19 -6.08 13.68 -12.02
C GLN A 19 -5.05 13.62 -10.88
N ALA A 20 -5.04 12.54 -10.09
CA ALA A 20 -4.06 12.34 -9.02
C ALA A 20 -2.71 11.83 -9.52
N PHE A 21 -2.63 11.44 -10.80
CA PHE A 21 -1.47 10.75 -11.35
C PHE A 21 -0.36 11.74 -11.66
N THR A 22 0.86 11.33 -11.34
CA THR A 22 2.08 12.09 -11.65
C THR A 22 3.03 11.24 -12.51
N PRO A 23 3.90 11.87 -13.30
CA PRO A 23 5.01 11.16 -13.92
C PRO A 23 6.05 10.72 -12.88
N ILE A 24 6.93 9.81 -13.27
CA ILE A 24 8.16 9.55 -12.52
C ILE A 24 9.06 10.79 -12.61
N PRO A 25 9.54 11.37 -11.49
CA PRO A 25 10.42 12.52 -11.53
C PRO A 25 11.77 12.20 -12.22
N ALA A 26 12.40 13.21 -12.80
CA ALA A 26 13.72 13.06 -13.40
C ALA A 26 14.76 12.55 -12.37
N GLY A 27 15.70 11.72 -12.82
CA GLY A 27 16.70 11.07 -11.95
C GLY A 27 16.19 9.81 -11.25
N TYR A 28 14.93 9.41 -11.48
CA TYR A 28 14.35 8.18 -10.94
C TYR A 28 13.94 7.23 -12.05
N ARG A 29 14.00 5.93 -11.76
CA ARG A 29 13.59 4.87 -12.68
C ARG A 29 12.77 3.81 -11.96
N LEU A 30 11.85 3.21 -12.70
CA LEU A 30 11.03 2.10 -12.22
C LEU A 30 11.59 0.79 -12.76
N ARG A 31 11.71 -0.22 -11.91
CA ARG A 31 12.04 -1.58 -12.31
C ARG A 31 11.45 -2.60 -11.36
N CYS A 32 11.41 -3.86 -11.78
CA CYS A 32 11.06 -4.95 -10.90
C CYS A 32 12.14 -5.20 -9.83
N CYS A 33 11.72 -5.68 -8.67
CA CYS A 33 12.59 -6.28 -7.65
C CYS A 33 13.24 -7.55 -8.21
N ARG A 34 14.55 -7.69 -8.02
CA ARG A 34 15.29 -8.86 -8.49
C ARG A 34 15.33 -9.96 -7.41
N PRO A 35 15.52 -11.24 -7.77
CA PRO A 35 15.59 -12.33 -6.79
C PRO A 35 16.61 -12.11 -5.67
N GLU A 36 17.78 -11.59 -6.00
CA GLU A 36 18.86 -11.27 -5.05
C GLU A 36 18.54 -10.09 -4.12
N GLU A 37 17.48 -9.32 -4.42
CA GLU A 37 17.05 -8.15 -3.66
C GLU A 37 15.88 -8.44 -2.71
N LEU A 38 15.50 -9.72 -2.53
CA LEU A 38 14.41 -10.09 -1.64
C LEU A 38 14.63 -9.57 -0.21
N LEU A 39 15.87 -9.58 0.28
CA LEU A 39 16.19 -9.02 1.60
C LEU A 39 15.92 -7.51 1.67
N ILE A 40 16.26 -6.76 0.62
CA ILE A 40 15.96 -5.32 0.53
C ILE A 40 14.44 -5.09 0.61
N TRP A 41 13.66 -5.90 -0.09
CA TRP A 41 12.20 -5.82 -0.01
C TRP A 41 11.67 -6.15 1.40
N LYS A 42 12.23 -7.16 2.06
CA LYS A 42 11.85 -7.54 3.43
C LYS A 42 12.21 -6.47 4.46
N ASP A 43 13.28 -5.71 4.24
CA ASP A 43 13.72 -4.62 5.12
C ASP A 43 12.87 -3.37 4.97
N PHE A 44 12.28 -3.16 3.79
CA PHE A 44 11.60 -1.94 3.41
C PHE A 44 10.57 -1.42 4.42
N PRO A 45 9.73 -2.27 5.06
CA PRO A 45 8.75 -1.80 6.03
C PRO A 45 9.33 -1.12 7.25
N PHE A 46 10.61 -1.37 7.56
CA PHE A 46 11.27 -0.92 8.79
C PHE A 46 12.17 0.27 8.52
N ASP A 47 12.26 1.17 9.50
CA ASP A 47 13.01 2.42 9.35
C ASP A 47 14.49 2.26 9.77
N THR A 48 14.82 1.24 10.56
CA THR A 48 16.20 0.94 10.98
C THR A 48 16.60 -0.51 10.70
N PRO A 49 17.91 -0.79 10.52
CA PRO A 49 18.41 -2.16 10.35
C PRO A 49 18.07 -3.08 11.54
N GLU A 50 18.09 -2.56 12.76
CA GLU A 50 17.79 -3.33 13.97
C GLU A 50 16.33 -3.81 13.98
N GLN A 51 15.40 -2.94 13.58
CA GLN A 51 13.99 -3.30 13.41
C GLN A 51 13.83 -4.34 12.29
N ALA A 52 14.52 -4.15 11.17
CA ALA A 52 14.46 -5.11 10.06
C ALA A 52 14.95 -6.50 10.47
N GLU A 53 16.00 -6.57 11.29
CA GLU A 53 16.55 -7.82 11.81
C GLU A 53 15.61 -8.48 12.83
N GLU A 54 15.08 -7.71 13.78
CA GLU A 54 14.10 -8.19 14.77
C GLU A 54 12.86 -8.81 14.11
N HIS A 55 12.40 -8.20 13.02
CA HIS A 55 11.22 -8.65 12.28
C HIS A 55 11.53 -9.62 11.12
N ARG A 56 12.80 -10.03 10.94
CA ARG A 56 13.21 -10.95 9.86
C ARG A 56 12.38 -12.24 9.81
N PRO A 57 12.19 -12.97 10.93
CA PRO A 57 11.45 -14.23 10.90
C PRO A 57 9.98 -14.03 10.48
N PHE A 58 9.37 -12.91 10.87
CA PHE A 58 8.02 -12.55 10.46
C PHE A 58 7.94 -12.32 8.95
N MET A 59 8.88 -11.56 8.38
CA MET A 59 8.90 -11.29 6.94
C MET A 59 9.20 -12.54 6.11
N ASP A 60 10.03 -13.46 6.61
CA ASP A 60 10.28 -14.75 5.97
C ASP A 60 9.01 -15.60 5.92
N ALA A 61 8.31 -15.73 7.05
CA ALA A 61 7.05 -16.45 7.13
C ALA A 61 5.98 -15.82 6.22
N TYR A 62 5.84 -14.49 6.26
CA TYR A 62 4.88 -13.75 5.42
C TYR A 62 5.16 -13.94 3.94
N PHE A 63 6.42 -13.83 3.51
CA PHE A 63 6.80 -14.01 2.11
C PHE A 63 6.49 -15.45 1.65
N SER A 64 6.89 -16.44 2.46
CA SER A 64 6.63 -17.85 2.14
C SER A 64 5.14 -18.14 2.01
N GLN A 65 4.32 -17.67 2.95
CA GLN A 65 2.88 -17.91 2.96
C GLN A 65 2.14 -17.16 1.85
N THR A 66 2.54 -15.92 1.53
CA THR A 66 1.79 -15.06 0.60
C THR A 66 2.26 -15.21 -0.84
N TYR A 67 3.57 -15.38 -1.05
CA TYR A 67 4.20 -15.34 -2.38
C TYR A 67 4.99 -16.62 -2.70
N GLY A 68 5.18 -17.52 -1.73
CA GLY A 68 6.10 -18.67 -1.87
C GLY A 68 5.78 -19.61 -3.02
N GLU A 69 4.49 -19.85 -3.33
CA GLU A 69 4.07 -20.66 -4.47
C GLU A 69 4.17 -19.92 -5.81
N GLN A 70 4.25 -18.59 -5.79
CA GLN A 70 4.18 -17.71 -6.97
C GLN A 70 5.34 -16.69 -6.99
N GLN A 71 6.55 -17.11 -6.59
CA GLN A 71 7.69 -16.20 -6.44
C GLN A 71 8.05 -15.48 -7.75
N GLU A 72 8.01 -16.19 -8.87
CA GLU A 72 8.23 -15.59 -10.20
C GLU A 72 7.22 -14.48 -10.50
N LEU A 73 5.96 -14.67 -10.13
CA LEU A 73 4.94 -13.62 -10.28
C LEU A 73 5.25 -12.45 -9.33
N PHE A 74 5.69 -12.72 -8.10
CA PHE A 74 6.10 -11.68 -7.17
C PHE A 74 7.22 -10.82 -7.76
N TYR A 75 8.32 -11.41 -8.25
CA TYR A 75 9.42 -10.64 -8.83
C TYR A 75 9.01 -9.88 -10.08
N ARG A 76 8.08 -10.41 -10.88
CA ARG A 76 7.54 -9.70 -12.05
C ARG A 76 6.59 -8.56 -11.68
N SER A 77 5.97 -8.60 -10.51
CA SER A 77 4.97 -7.63 -10.08
C SER A 77 5.53 -6.56 -9.13
N CYS A 78 6.43 -6.95 -8.23
CA CYS A 78 7.01 -6.09 -7.21
C CYS A 78 7.91 -5.02 -7.84
N LEU A 79 7.48 -3.76 -7.76
CA LEU A 79 8.23 -2.64 -8.37
C LEU A 79 9.04 -1.90 -7.32
N PHE A 80 10.27 -1.57 -7.70
CA PHE A 80 11.09 -0.57 -7.05
C PHE A 80 11.18 0.70 -7.89
N LEU A 81 11.00 1.84 -7.20
CA LEU A 81 11.43 3.13 -7.72
C LEU A 81 12.84 3.41 -7.19
N CYS A 82 13.80 3.46 -8.09
CA CYS A 82 15.22 3.64 -7.79
C CYS A 82 15.71 5.02 -8.20
N ASP A 83 16.75 5.49 -7.53
CA ASP A 83 17.52 6.66 -7.96
C ASP A 83 18.48 6.33 -9.12
N GLU A 84 19.31 7.30 -9.52
CA GLU A 84 20.31 7.16 -10.58
C GLU A 84 21.32 6.04 -10.29
N GLN A 85 21.62 5.78 -9.01
CA GLN A 85 22.57 4.75 -8.56
C GLN A 85 21.95 3.36 -8.39
N ASP A 86 20.74 3.12 -8.92
CA ASP A 86 19.95 1.87 -8.77
C ASP A 86 19.46 1.57 -7.37
N ARG A 87 19.56 2.51 -6.41
CA ARG A 87 19.17 2.25 -5.03
C ARG A 87 17.65 2.31 -4.89
N PRO A 88 16.99 1.24 -4.40
CA PRO A 88 15.55 1.26 -4.16
C PRO A 88 15.16 2.26 -3.06
N LEU A 89 14.23 3.16 -3.38
CA LEU A 89 13.72 4.20 -2.48
C LEU A 89 12.22 4.10 -2.23
N CYS A 90 11.46 3.51 -3.16
CA CYS A 90 10.07 3.12 -2.93
C CYS A 90 9.82 1.69 -3.41
N THR A 91 8.86 1.00 -2.78
CA THR A 91 8.34 -0.29 -3.21
C THR A 91 6.82 -0.29 -3.21
N GLY A 92 6.21 -1.08 -4.10
CA GLY A 92 4.76 -1.25 -4.19
C GLY A 92 4.36 -2.02 -5.44
N PHE A 93 3.26 -2.77 -5.36
CA PHE A 93 2.73 -3.56 -6.45
C PHE A 93 1.28 -3.98 -6.20
N LEU A 94 0.59 -4.40 -7.26
CA LEU A 94 -0.70 -5.06 -7.13
C LEU A 94 -0.49 -6.56 -7.03
N TRP A 95 -1.33 -7.20 -6.21
CA TRP A 95 -1.34 -8.64 -6.01
C TRP A 95 -2.77 -9.16 -6.12
N LYS A 96 -2.95 -10.33 -6.73
CA LYS A 96 -4.26 -10.99 -6.79
C LYS A 96 -4.40 -11.93 -5.60
N ASN A 97 -4.90 -11.42 -4.47
CA ASN A 97 -4.96 -12.20 -3.23
C ASN A 97 -5.90 -13.40 -3.39
N TYR A 98 -5.39 -14.59 -3.05
CA TYR A 98 -6.08 -15.88 -3.25
C TYR A 98 -6.61 -16.12 -4.68
N GLY A 99 -6.09 -15.40 -5.68
CA GLY A 99 -6.64 -15.39 -7.04
C GLY A 99 -8.00 -14.70 -7.19
N LYS A 100 -8.54 -14.09 -6.13
CA LYS A 100 -9.92 -13.56 -6.08
C LYS A 100 -10.01 -12.06 -6.34
N TYR A 101 -9.37 -11.26 -5.49
CA TYR A 101 -9.45 -9.79 -5.56
C TYR A 101 -8.07 -9.17 -5.64
N THR A 102 -8.00 -7.95 -6.19
CA THR A 102 -6.74 -7.26 -6.43
C THR A 102 -6.47 -6.32 -5.26
N THR A 103 -5.28 -6.43 -4.66
CA THR A 103 -4.87 -5.64 -3.51
C THR A 103 -3.53 -4.95 -3.76
N LEU A 104 -3.36 -3.73 -3.27
CA LEU A 104 -2.09 -3.03 -3.26
C LEU A 104 -1.23 -3.55 -2.10
N HIS A 105 -0.14 -4.26 -2.42
CA HIS A 105 0.83 -4.81 -1.47
C HIS A 105 2.23 -4.21 -1.69
N TRP A 106 3.10 -4.17 -0.69
CA TRP A 106 3.01 -3.11 0.32
C TRP A 106 3.57 -1.83 -0.31
N LEU A 107 2.89 -0.70 -0.13
CA LEU A 107 3.45 0.60 -0.52
C LEU A 107 4.32 1.15 0.60
N LYS A 108 5.60 1.40 0.33
CA LYS A 108 6.48 2.10 1.27
C LYS A 108 7.48 2.96 0.53
N THR A 109 7.74 4.14 1.09
CA THR A 109 8.84 5.04 0.70
C THR A 109 9.81 5.09 1.86
N LYS A 110 11.12 5.02 1.58
CA LYS A 110 12.13 5.20 2.62
C LYS A 110 12.05 6.60 3.22
N LYS A 111 12.28 6.73 4.53
CA LYS A 111 12.08 7.97 5.28
C LYS A 111 12.84 9.16 4.69
N GLU A 112 14.07 8.94 4.24
CA GLU A 112 14.92 9.95 3.58
C GLU A 112 14.38 10.43 2.23
N ALA A 113 13.49 9.67 1.60
CA ALA A 113 12.92 9.91 0.27
C ALA A 113 11.46 10.43 0.32
N GLU A 114 10.85 10.49 1.51
CA GLU A 114 9.49 11.00 1.68
C GLU A 114 9.35 12.49 1.34
N GLY A 115 8.11 12.92 1.07
CA GLY A 115 7.80 14.32 0.76
C GLY A 115 8.22 14.79 -0.64
N ARG A 116 8.90 13.93 -1.43
CA ARG A 116 9.37 14.23 -2.80
C ARG A 116 8.39 13.80 -3.90
N GLY A 117 7.19 13.34 -3.54
CA GLY A 117 6.19 12.84 -4.49
C GLY A 117 6.46 11.44 -5.06
N LEU A 118 7.50 10.74 -4.60
CA LEU A 118 7.93 9.44 -5.16
C LEU A 118 6.89 8.32 -4.96
N GLY A 119 6.27 8.22 -3.79
CA GLY A 119 5.19 7.26 -3.54
C GLY A 119 3.99 7.46 -4.47
N ARG A 120 3.62 8.73 -4.74
CA ARG A 120 2.55 9.06 -5.72
C ARG A 120 2.96 8.66 -7.13
N ALA A 121 4.19 8.95 -7.53
CA ALA A 121 4.69 8.59 -8.85
C ALA A 121 4.73 7.07 -9.07
N LEU A 122 5.17 6.31 -8.05
CA LEU A 122 5.12 4.85 -8.04
C LEU A 122 3.69 4.33 -8.19
N LEU A 123 2.75 4.81 -7.36
CA LEU A 123 1.34 4.44 -7.47
C LEU A 123 0.76 4.77 -8.84
N SER A 124 1.09 5.95 -9.38
CA SER A 124 0.64 6.34 -10.73
C SER A 124 1.13 5.36 -11.79
N ALA A 125 2.36 4.85 -11.68
CA ALA A 125 2.90 3.87 -12.62
C ALA A 125 2.28 2.47 -12.45
N ILE A 126 1.99 2.06 -11.21
CA ILE A 126 1.26 0.82 -10.91
C ILE A 126 -0.15 0.90 -11.49
N PHE A 127 -0.87 1.98 -11.17
CA PHE A 127 -2.28 2.16 -11.50
C PHE A 127 -2.56 2.40 -12.99
N ARG A 128 -1.59 2.90 -13.76
CA ARG A 128 -1.70 2.96 -15.23
C ARG A 128 -1.84 1.59 -15.90
N GLN A 129 -1.45 0.52 -15.20
CA GLN A 129 -1.51 -0.85 -15.73
C GLN A 129 -2.81 -1.57 -15.36
N VAL A 130 -3.67 -0.94 -14.55
CA VAL A 130 -4.94 -1.52 -14.09
C VAL A 130 -5.94 -1.60 -15.24
N GLY A 131 -6.43 -2.80 -15.51
CA GLY A 131 -7.52 -3.05 -16.44
C GLY A 131 -8.87 -3.24 -15.74
N ALA A 132 -9.94 -3.34 -16.52
CA ALA A 132 -11.30 -3.52 -15.99
C ALA A 132 -11.45 -4.74 -15.06
N LYS A 133 -10.72 -5.83 -15.33
CA LYS A 133 -10.73 -7.09 -14.56
C LYS A 133 -10.02 -7.01 -13.20
N ASP A 134 -9.25 -5.96 -12.99
CA ASP A 134 -8.47 -5.78 -11.77
C ASP A 134 -9.29 -5.07 -10.70
N TYR A 135 -10.33 -4.34 -11.09
CA TYR A 135 -11.26 -3.72 -10.16
C TYR A 135 -12.19 -4.76 -9.51
N PRO A 136 -12.69 -4.46 -8.29
CA PRO A 136 -12.24 -3.37 -7.41
C PRO A 136 -10.81 -3.58 -6.86
N LEU A 137 -10.10 -2.47 -6.64
CA LEU A 137 -8.79 -2.47 -5.99
C LEU A 137 -8.95 -2.29 -4.48
N TYR A 138 -8.29 -3.13 -3.71
CA TYR A 138 -8.31 -3.06 -2.25
C TYR A 138 -6.93 -2.69 -1.70
N LEU A 139 -6.92 -2.23 -0.45
CA LEU A 139 -5.70 -2.14 0.34
C LEU A 139 -6.03 -2.27 1.82
N HIS A 140 -5.05 -2.75 2.59
CA HIS A 140 -5.04 -2.73 4.04
C HIS A 140 -3.98 -1.72 4.50
N THR A 141 -4.34 -0.86 5.45
CA THR A 141 -3.45 0.13 6.07
C THR A 141 -3.77 0.27 7.56
N HIS A 142 -2.96 1.07 8.27
CA HIS A 142 -3.22 1.45 9.66
C HIS A 142 -3.48 2.95 9.78
N ALA A 143 -4.12 3.38 10.86
CA ALA A 143 -4.45 4.79 11.10
C ALA A 143 -3.22 5.71 11.18
N GLY A 144 -2.09 5.20 11.70
CA GLY A 144 -0.79 5.89 11.72
C GLY A 144 -0.15 6.11 10.35
N CYS A 145 -0.80 5.69 9.27
CA CYS A 145 -0.38 5.95 7.91
C CYS A 145 -1.19 7.11 7.29
N GLU A 146 -1.43 8.18 8.05
CA GLU A 146 -2.35 9.26 7.64
C GLU A 146 -1.95 9.93 6.31
N ARG A 147 -0.63 10.06 6.06
CA ARG A 147 -0.11 10.59 4.80
C ARG A 147 -0.39 9.67 3.62
N ALA A 148 -0.30 8.35 3.83
CA ALA A 148 -0.64 7.36 2.81
C ALA A 148 -2.16 7.33 2.56
N MET A 149 -2.99 7.46 3.58
CA MET A 149 -4.43 7.50 3.39
C MET A 149 -4.92 8.72 2.63
N HIS A 150 -4.34 9.89 2.89
CA HIS A 150 -4.60 11.05 2.04
C HIS A 150 -4.21 10.76 0.57
N LEU A 151 -3.05 10.15 0.35
CA LEU A 151 -2.61 9.75 -0.99
C LEU A 151 -3.60 8.78 -1.66
N TYR A 152 -4.05 7.74 -0.96
CA TYR A 152 -5.03 6.78 -1.48
C TYR A 152 -6.37 7.46 -1.80
N THR A 153 -6.82 8.36 -0.93
CA THR A 153 -8.06 9.14 -1.13
C THR A 153 -7.99 9.98 -2.40
N ASP A 154 -6.85 10.61 -2.69
CA ASP A 154 -6.64 11.34 -3.95
C ASP A 154 -6.78 10.45 -5.18
N PHE A 155 -6.30 9.20 -5.12
CA PHE A 155 -6.49 8.21 -6.19
C PHE A 155 -7.92 7.67 -6.29
N GLY A 156 -8.82 8.00 -5.36
CA GLY A 156 -10.21 7.58 -5.35
C GLY A 156 -10.49 6.34 -4.50
N PHE A 157 -9.59 5.97 -3.59
CA PHE A 157 -9.88 4.96 -2.58
C PHE A 157 -10.82 5.52 -1.51
N ARG A 158 -11.76 4.69 -1.08
CA ARG A 158 -12.78 4.99 -0.07
C ARG A 158 -12.66 3.99 1.07
N ILE A 159 -12.87 4.43 2.31
CA ILE A 159 -12.83 3.57 3.50
C ILE A 159 -13.98 2.55 3.42
N LEU A 160 -13.64 1.27 3.58
CA LEU A 160 -14.61 0.18 3.68
C LEU A 160 -15.23 0.17 5.07
N THR A 161 -16.55 0.34 5.17
CA THR A 161 -17.26 0.30 6.46
C THR A 161 -17.73 -1.09 6.84
N GLU A 162 -17.74 -2.02 5.88
CA GLU A 162 -18.16 -3.40 6.03
C GLU A 162 -17.29 -4.33 5.17
N PRO A 163 -17.14 -5.61 5.55
CA PRO A 163 -17.60 -6.23 6.81
C PRO A 163 -16.76 -5.81 8.04
N GLU A 164 -17.18 -6.24 9.24
CA GLU A 164 -16.43 -6.01 10.50
C GLU A 164 -15.08 -6.72 10.56
N GLN A 165 -14.87 -7.76 9.74
CA GLN A 165 -13.60 -8.48 9.64
C GLN A 165 -13.28 -8.83 8.19
N ILE A 166 -12.04 -8.63 7.78
CA ILE A 166 -11.52 -8.92 6.43
C ILE A 166 -10.24 -9.73 6.58
N ASP A 167 -10.20 -10.92 5.97
CA ASP A 167 -9.08 -11.89 6.06
C ASP A 167 -8.60 -12.15 7.50
N GLY A 168 -9.54 -12.29 8.43
CA GLY A 168 -9.25 -12.55 9.85
C GLY A 168 -8.71 -11.34 10.63
N ARG A 169 -8.74 -10.14 10.05
CA ARG A 169 -8.37 -8.88 10.71
C ARG A 169 -9.61 -8.05 11.00
N PRO A 170 -9.67 -7.34 12.14
CA PRO A 170 -10.79 -6.46 12.44
C PRO A 170 -10.78 -5.25 11.50
N ASN A 171 -11.94 -4.79 11.06
CA ASN A 171 -12.11 -3.55 10.33
C ASN A 171 -12.46 -2.42 11.32
N GLN A 172 -11.43 -1.73 11.80
CA GLN A 172 -11.51 -0.77 12.90
C GLN A 172 -11.62 0.68 12.39
N TRP A 173 -12.32 0.90 11.29
CA TRP A 173 -12.39 2.18 10.62
C TRP A 173 -12.93 3.30 11.54
N GLN A 174 -13.89 3.00 12.43
CA GLN A 174 -14.43 3.97 13.39
C GLN A 174 -13.38 4.43 14.41
N GLN A 175 -12.61 3.49 14.96
CA GLN A 175 -11.52 3.79 15.90
C GLN A 175 -10.41 4.56 15.21
N ALA A 176 -10.10 4.19 13.98
CA ALA A 176 -9.16 4.91 13.14
C ALA A 176 -9.58 6.36 12.88
N LEU A 177 -10.86 6.64 12.59
CA LEU A 177 -11.33 8.01 12.35
C LEU A 177 -11.05 8.93 13.55
N ILE A 178 -11.17 8.43 14.78
CA ILE A 178 -10.82 9.20 15.99
C ILE A 178 -9.35 9.62 15.98
N TYR A 179 -8.45 8.71 15.57
CA TYR A 179 -7.03 9.05 15.43
C TYR A 179 -6.82 10.08 14.30
N LEU A 180 -7.40 9.82 13.14
CA LEU A 180 -7.20 10.62 11.93
C LEU A 180 -7.71 12.04 12.05
N GLN A 181 -8.87 12.25 12.70
CA GLN A 181 -9.42 13.57 12.93
C GLN A 181 -8.43 14.50 13.68
N ASN A 182 -7.59 13.92 14.53
CA ASN A 182 -6.59 14.65 15.31
C ASN A 182 -5.23 14.78 14.60
N LYS A 183 -4.98 14.01 13.55
CA LYS A 183 -3.65 13.90 12.90
C LYS A 183 -3.62 14.44 11.48
N MET A 184 -4.73 14.36 10.76
CA MET A 184 -4.85 14.89 9.42
C MET A 184 -5.19 16.38 9.43
N PRO A 185 -4.74 17.15 8.44
CA PRO A 185 -5.32 18.45 8.13
C PRO A 185 -6.84 18.35 7.94
N PRO A 186 -7.65 19.33 8.40
CA PRO A 186 -9.11 19.26 8.33
C PRO A 186 -9.67 19.02 6.93
N ALA A 187 -9.05 19.62 5.90
CA ALA A 187 -9.46 19.42 4.51
C ALA A 187 -9.24 17.97 4.03
N TYR A 188 -8.18 17.30 4.50
CA TYR A 188 -7.89 15.92 4.13
C TYR A 188 -8.83 14.95 4.82
N PHE A 189 -9.13 15.19 6.10
CA PHE A 189 -10.11 14.40 6.84
C PHE A 189 -11.51 14.54 6.22
N ALA A 190 -11.92 15.76 5.84
CA ALA A 190 -13.21 16.01 5.19
C ALA A 190 -13.33 15.40 3.78
N ALA A 191 -12.21 15.09 3.13
CA ALA A 191 -12.18 14.42 1.83
C ALA A 191 -12.30 12.90 1.92
N LEU A 192 -12.26 12.31 3.13
CA LEU A 192 -12.44 10.87 3.30
C LEU A 192 -13.85 10.47 2.86
N GLU A 193 -13.91 9.48 1.98
CA GLU A 193 -15.14 8.90 1.48
C GLU A 193 -15.29 7.48 2.00
N PHE A 194 -16.53 7.00 2.06
CA PHE A 194 -16.89 5.70 2.62
C PHE A 194 -17.61 4.84 1.58
N THR A 195 -17.48 3.53 1.70
CA THR A 195 -18.19 2.56 0.87
C THR A 195 -18.40 1.26 1.63
N VAL A 196 -19.41 0.50 1.24
CA VAL A 196 -19.55 -0.92 1.61
C VAL A 196 -18.84 -1.77 0.55
N SER A 197 -18.48 -3.02 0.88
CA SER A 197 -17.97 -3.94 -0.14
C SER A 197 -19.11 -4.35 -1.07
N ASP A 198 -18.91 -4.31 -2.38
CA ASP A 198 -19.90 -4.84 -3.33
C ASP A 198 -20.15 -6.33 -3.01
N GLU A 199 -21.41 -6.70 -2.77
CA GLU A 199 -21.85 -8.00 -2.25
C GLU A 199 -21.45 -9.20 -3.14
N GLU A 200 -20.98 -8.96 -4.36
CA GLU A 200 -20.63 -10.00 -5.35
C GLU A 200 -19.29 -10.70 -5.10
N SER A 201 -18.53 -10.33 -4.06
CA SER A 201 -17.21 -10.92 -3.77
C SER A 201 -17.19 -11.98 -2.64
N ARG A 202 -18.36 -12.41 -2.14
CA ARG A 202 -18.47 -13.48 -1.13
C ARG A 202 -18.32 -14.87 -1.74
#